data_AF-A0A6N8E6B6-F1
#
_entry.id   AF-A0A6N8E6B6-F1
#
_cell.length_a   1.000
_cell.length_b   1.000
_cell.length_c   1.000
_cell.angle_alpha   90.00
_cell.angle_beta   90.00
_cell.angle_gamma   90.00
#
_symmetry.space_group_name_H-M   'P 1'
#
loop_
_entity.id
_entity.type
_entity.pdbx_description
1 polymer ?
#
loop_
_entity_poly.entity_id
_entity_poly.type
_entity_poly.pdbx_seq_one_letter_code
_entity_poly.pdbx_strand_id
1 'polypeptide(L)'
;MLIQLAGQLEAGQPDEAMKIYRRIIQPTIEQTNNRAYEDAIRLIRRVGDLMKQQDRMPEFREYVEGLRARYKAKRNFIKLLDGVRAA
;
A
#
# COMPACT_ATOMS: atom_id res chain seq x y z
N MET A 1 15.29 -9.47 -3.46
CA MET A 1 14.09 -9.48 -2.58
C MET A 1 12.84 -9.10 -3.37
N LEU A 2 11.64 -9.52 -2.93
CA LEU A 2 10.36 -9.22 -3.62
C LEU A 2 10.13 -7.74 -3.88
N ILE A 3 10.54 -6.85 -2.97
CA ILE A 3 10.44 -5.39 -3.16
C ILE A 3 11.26 -4.92 -4.38
N GLN A 4 12.46 -5.45 -4.59
CA GLN A 4 13.30 -5.08 -5.73
C GLN A 4 12.68 -5.56 -7.05
N LEU A 5 12.13 -6.78 -7.05
CA LEU A 5 11.40 -7.32 -8.21
C LEU A 5 10.19 -6.44 -8.55
N ALA A 6 9.39 -6.06 -7.56
CA ALA A 6 8.24 -5.18 -7.78
C ALA A 6 8.68 -3.85 -8.42
N GLY A 7 9.75 -3.23 -7.93
CA GLY A 7 10.29 -1.98 -8.49
C GLY A 7 10.72 -2.11 -9.96
N GLN A 8 11.31 -3.24 -10.35
CA GLN A 8 11.70 -3.50 -11.75
C GLN A 8 10.48 -3.68 -12.66
N LEU A 9 9.36 -4.19 -12.14
CA LEU A 9 8.15 -4.45 -12.91
C LEU A 9 7.30 -3.20 -13.13
N GLU A 10 7.50 -2.11 -12.38
CA GLU A 10 6.61 -0.94 -12.44
C GLU A 10 6.46 -0.33 -13.84
N ALA A 11 7.55 -0.27 -14.61
CA ALA A 11 7.56 0.38 -15.93
C ALA A 11 6.88 -0.43 -17.03
N GLY A 12 6.91 -1.77 -16.95
CA GLY A 12 6.41 -2.66 -18.02
C GLY A 12 5.23 -3.54 -17.62
N GLN A 13 5.06 -3.80 -16.32
CA GLN A 13 4.04 -4.67 -15.75
C GLN A 13 3.52 -4.08 -14.41
N PRO A 14 2.94 -2.86 -14.41
CA PRO A 14 2.56 -2.16 -13.18
C PRO A 14 1.55 -2.94 -12.33
N ASP A 15 0.65 -3.70 -12.95
CA ASP A 15 -0.28 -4.58 -12.21
C ASP A 15 0.45 -5.67 -11.42
N GLU A 16 1.52 -6.23 -11.98
CA GLU A 16 2.28 -7.28 -11.33
C GLU A 16 3.14 -6.71 -10.18
N ALA A 17 3.72 -5.52 -10.39
CA ALA A 17 4.36 -4.76 -9.32
C ALA A 17 3.38 -4.50 -8.15
N MET A 18 2.17 -4.03 -8.44
CA MET A 18 1.14 -3.77 -7.43
C MET A 18 0.73 -5.03 -6.66
N LYS A 19 0.57 -6.17 -7.32
CA LYS A 19 0.27 -7.45 -6.64
C LYS A 19 1.36 -7.81 -5.64
N ILE A 20 2.63 -7.66 -6.01
CA ILE A 20 3.75 -7.94 -5.11
C ILE A 20 3.77 -6.96 -3.93
N TYR A 21 3.62 -5.66 -4.17
CA TYR A 21 3.53 -4.67 -3.09
C TYR A 21 2.41 -4.99 -2.11
N ARG A 22 1.19 -5.28 -2.60
CA ARG A 22 0.04 -5.66 -1.76
C ARG A 22 0.31 -6.90 -0.91
N ARG A 23 1.06 -7.87 -1.44
CA ARG A 23 1.46 -9.09 -0.73
C ARG A 23 2.48 -8.82 0.38
N ILE A 24 3.29 -7.77 0.25
CA ILE A 24 4.25 -7.35 1.29
C ILE A 24 3.58 -6.47 2.35
N ILE A 25 2.65 -5.58 1.94
CA ILE A 25 1.98 -4.64 2.86
C ILE A 25 1.32 -5.36 4.05
N GLN A 26 0.56 -6.43 3.81
CA GLN A 26 -0.15 -7.14 4.88
C GLN A 26 0.77 -7.68 5.98
N PRO A 27 1.77 -8.54 5.69
CA PRO A 27 2.68 -9.03 6.72
C PRO A 27 3.50 -7.92 7.36
N THR A 28 3.81 -6.83 6.65
CA THR A 28 4.48 -5.67 7.25
C THR A 28 3.59 -5.00 8.32
N ILE A 29 2.29 -4.80 8.06
CA ILE A 29 1.36 -4.24 9.07
C ILE A 29 1.25 -5.17 10.30
N GLU A 30 1.40 -6.48 10.12
CA GLU A 30 1.33 -7.44 11.23
C GLU A 30 2.56 -7.46 12.14
N GLN A 31 3.66 -6.79 11.79
CA GLN A 31 4.83 -6.66 12.66
C GLN A 31 4.63 -5.65 13.82
N THR A 32 3.49 -4.96 13.85
CA THR A 32 2.96 -4.15 14.97
C THR A 32 3.94 -3.14 15.61
N ASN A 33 4.91 -2.65 14.86
CA ASN A 33 5.83 -1.60 15.29
C ASN A 33 5.75 -0.39 14.36
N ASN A 34 6.13 0.78 14.86
CA ASN A 34 5.98 2.05 14.14
C ASN A 34 6.76 2.06 12.82
N ARG A 35 7.99 1.52 12.80
CA ARG A 35 8.80 1.43 11.58
C ARG A 35 8.10 0.58 10.52
N ALA A 36 7.55 -0.57 10.89
CA ALA A 36 6.81 -1.40 9.96
C ALA A 36 5.54 -0.71 9.43
N TYR A 37 4.83 0.06 10.26
CA TYR A 37 3.70 0.86 9.76
C TYR A 37 4.14 1.93 8.75
N GLU A 38 5.26 2.62 9.00
CA GLU A 38 5.81 3.59 8.04
C GLU A 38 6.22 2.90 6.73
N ASP A 39 6.86 1.74 6.80
CA ASP A 39 7.26 0.94 5.65
C ASP A 39 6.03 0.51 4.82
N ALA A 40 4.98 0.02 5.48
CA ALA A 40 3.72 -0.33 4.83
C ALA A 40 3.08 0.88 4.14
N ILE A 41 3.07 2.05 4.79
CA ILE A 41 2.48 3.27 4.23
C ILE A 41 3.24 3.76 3.00
N ARG A 42 4.58 3.62 2.97
CA ARG A 42 5.36 3.93 1.76
C ARG A 42 4.95 3.04 0.58
N LEU A 43 4.73 1.74 0.82
CA LEU A 43 4.26 0.83 -0.22
C LEU A 43 2.82 1.11 -0.66
N ILE A 44 1.92 1.46 0.28
CA ILE A 44 0.54 1.83 -0.03
C ILE A 44 0.51 3.08 -0.92
N ARG A 45 1.33 4.09 -0.63
CA ARG A 45 1.47 5.28 -1.50
C ARG A 45 1.99 4.91 -2.88
N ARG A 46 2.98 4.02 -2.97
CA ARG A 46 3.50 3.56 -4.26
C ARG A 46 2.44 2.86 -5.11
N VAL A 47 1.60 2.02 -4.49
CA VAL A 47 0.43 1.43 -5.16
C VAL A 47 -0.53 2.52 -5.64
N GLY A 48 -0.78 3.55 -4.83
CA GLY A 48 -1.58 4.71 -5.21
C GLY A 48 -1.04 5.43 -6.44
N ASP A 49 0.27 5.69 -6.49
CA ASP A 49 0.92 6.33 -7.65
C ASP A 49 0.74 5.51 -8.94
N LEU A 50 0.93 4.20 -8.86
CA LEU A 50 0.76 3.28 -10.01
C LEU A 50 -0.69 3.20 -10.48
N MET A 51 -1.65 3.25 -9.55
CA MET A 51 -3.08 3.30 -9.89
C MET A 51 -3.47 4.65 -10.48
N LYS A 52 -2.92 5.74 -9.96
CA LYS A 52 -3.15 7.10 -10.49
C LYS A 52 -2.70 7.23 -11.94
N GLN A 53 -1.54 6.68 -12.29
CA GLN A 53 -1.03 6.66 -13.67
C GLN A 53 -1.94 5.91 -14.65
N GLN A 54 -2.82 5.05 -14.14
CA GLN A 54 -3.76 4.24 -14.91
C GLN A 54 -5.22 4.73 -14.75
N ASP A 55 -5.44 5.90 -14.15
CA ASP A 55 -6.77 6.47 -13.85
C ASP A 55 -7.65 5.60 -12.92
N ARG A 56 -7.02 4.81 -12.04
CA ARG A 56 -7.65 3.84 -11.13
C ARG A 56 -7.74 4.32 -9.68
N MET A 57 -7.95 5.63 -9.51
CA MET A 57 -8.08 6.24 -8.19
C MET A 57 -9.32 5.77 -7.39
N PRO A 58 -10.49 5.47 -8.01
CA PRO A 58 -11.60 4.84 -7.30
C PRO A 58 -11.22 3.52 -6.64
N GLU A 59 -10.53 2.62 -7.35
CA GLU A 59 -10.07 1.32 -6.83
C GLU A 59 -9.01 1.48 -5.74
N PHE A 60 -8.18 2.53 -5.83
CA PHE A 60 -7.24 2.85 -4.77
C PHE A 60 -7.96 3.27 -3.48
N ARG A 61 -9.04 4.06 -3.57
CA ARG A 61 -9.85 4.45 -2.39
C ARG A 61 -10.49 3.23 -1.74
N GLU A 62 -11.08 2.34 -2.53
CA GLU A 62 -11.64 1.08 -2.03
C GLU A 62 -10.58 0.21 -1.34
N TYR A 63 -9.37 0.14 -1.92
CA TYR A 63 -8.25 -0.58 -1.32
C TYR A 63 -7.84 -0.01 0.06
N VAL A 64 -7.74 1.32 0.18
CA VAL A 64 -7.42 2.00 1.45
C VAL A 64 -8.51 1.76 2.49
N GLU A 65 -9.79 1.85 2.11
CA GLU A 65 -10.91 1.57 3.03
C GLU A 65 -10.93 0.10 3.48
N GLY A 66 -10.59 -0.85 2.59
CA GLY A 66 -10.40 -2.25 2.96
C GLY A 66 -9.30 -2.45 4.00
N LEU A 67 -8.18 -1.74 3.87
CA LEU A 67 -7.10 -1.75 4.87
C LEU A 67 -7.55 -1.13 6.19
N ARG A 68 -8.26 0.00 6.15
CA ARG A 68 -8.83 0.67 7.34
C ARG A 68 -9.74 -0.27 8.10
N ALA A 69 -10.68 -0.92 7.40
CA ALA A 69 -11.63 -1.85 8.01
C ALA A 69 -10.93 -3.06 8.65
N ARG A 70 -9.97 -3.68 7.93
CA ARG A 70 -9.24 -4.86 8.40
C ARG A 70 -8.36 -4.57 9.62
N TYR A 71 -7.71 -3.41 9.66
CA TYR A 71 -6.70 -3.09 10.67
C TYR A 71 -7.15 -2.04 11.69
N LYS A 72 -8.47 -1.84 11.86
CA LYS A 72 -9.06 -0.81 12.74
C LYS A 72 -8.52 -0.77 14.17
N ALA A 73 -8.09 -1.90 14.72
CA ALA A 73 -7.52 -1.98 16.07
C ALA A 73 -6.08 -1.42 16.17
N LYS A 74 -5.36 -1.31 15.04
CA LYS A 74 -3.97 -0.84 14.97
C LYS A 74 -3.95 0.69 14.86
N ARG A 75 -4.27 1.39 15.95
CA ARG A 75 -4.49 2.86 16.00
C ARG A 75 -3.37 3.68 15.35
N ASN A 76 -2.10 3.32 15.59
CA ASN A 76 -0.96 4.02 14.98
C ASN A 76 -0.91 3.85 13.46
N PHE A 77 -1.21 2.65 12.96
CA PHE A 77 -1.33 2.39 11.53
C PHE A 77 -2.49 3.20 10.93
N ILE A 78 -3.67 3.20 11.56
CA ILE A 78 -4.83 3.97 11.09
C ILE A 78 -4.50 5.46 11.01
N LYS A 79 -3.85 6.03 12.03
CA LYS A 79 -3.40 7.44 12.02
C LYS A 79 -2.52 7.76 10.81
N LEU A 80 -1.61 6.86 10.44
CA LEU A 80 -0.76 7.04 9.26
C LEU A 80 -1.53 6.84 7.95
N LEU A 81 -2.44 5.85 7.92
CA LEU A 81 -3.29 5.53 6.77
C LEU A 81 -4.25 6.68 6.45
N ASP A 82 -4.78 7.38 7.46
CA ASP A 82 -5.59 8.58 7.30
C ASP A 82 -4.84 9.71 6.58
N GLY A 83 -3.51 9.73 6.68
CA GLY A 83 -2.62 10.65 5.95
C GLY A 83 -2.33 10.24 4.50
N VAL A 84 -2.84 9.09 4.05
CA VAL A 84 -2.79 8.68 2.64
C VAL A 84 -4.00 9.30 1.94
N ARG A 85 -3.84 10.54 1.48
CA ARG A 85 -4.84 11.15 0.61
C ARG A 85 -4.79 10.48 -0.75
N ALA A 86 -5.88 9.84 -1.15
CA ALA A 86 -6.15 9.45 -2.53
C ALA A 86 -6.45 10.73 -3.35
N ALA A 87 -5.41 11.53 -3.58
CA ALA A 87 -5.47 12.78 -4.34
C ALA A 87 -5.49 12.52 -5.85
#